data_AF-A0A353C776-F1
#
_entry.id   AF-A0A353C776-F1
#
_cell.length_a   1.000
_cell.length_b   1.000
_cell.length_c   1.000
_cell.angle_alpha   90.00
_cell.angle_beta   90.00
_cell.angle_gamma   90.00
#
_symmetry.space_group_name_H-M   'P 1'
#
loop_
_entity.id
_entity.type
_entity.pdbx_description
1 polymer ?
#
loop_
_entity_poly.entity_id
_entity_poly.type
_entity_poly.pdbx_seq_one_letter_code
_entity_poly.pdbx_strand_id
1 'polypeptide(L)'
;MLAADGITLDAMRPRAFPFGRAFKEFVDAHERIFVIEQNRDAQFRSLMLIELGVDASKLISVLNYDGMPITADNIFRQIKERLK
;
A
#
# COMPACT_ATOMS: atom_id res chain seq x y z
N MET A 1 -6.59 15.93 -0.94
CA MET A 1 -6.64 15.66 -2.39
C MET A 1 -7.54 14.47 -2.71
N LEU A 2 -7.31 13.24 -2.20
CA LEU A 2 -8.21 12.09 -2.45
C LEU A 2 -9.62 12.26 -1.86
N ALA A 3 -9.72 12.71 -0.61
CA ALA A 3 -11.01 12.96 0.02
C ALA A 3 -11.85 14.03 -0.70
N ALA A 4 -11.20 15.00 -1.36
CA ALA A 4 -11.89 16.02 -2.16
C ALA A 4 -12.50 15.43 -3.44
N ASP A 5 -11.97 14.30 -3.91
CA ASP A 5 -12.51 13.52 -5.02
C ASP A 5 -13.52 12.45 -4.54
N GLY A 6 -13.95 12.51 -3.28
CA GLY A 6 -14.87 11.52 -2.68
C GLY A 6 -14.23 10.17 -2.35
N ILE A 7 -12.91 10.04 -2.48
CA ILE A 7 -12.19 8.79 -2.20
C ILE A 7 -11.82 8.76 -0.72
N THR A 8 -12.47 7.87 0.03
CA THR A 8 -12.18 7.62 1.44
C THR A 8 -11.17 6.49 1.56
N LEU A 9 -10.20 6.63 2.47
CA LEU A 9 -9.12 5.66 2.66
C LEU A 9 -8.81 5.56 4.14
N ASP A 10 -8.59 4.33 4.59
CA ASP A 10 -7.90 4.06 5.84
C ASP A 10 -6.41 3.85 5.57
N ALA A 11 -5.57 4.17 6.56
CA ALA A 11 -4.13 4.02 6.45
C ALA A 11 -3.55 3.36 7.70
N MET A 12 -2.68 2.37 7.50
CA MET A 12 -1.89 1.76 8.55
C MET A 12 -0.42 1.68 8.13
N ARG A 13 0.48 1.91 9.08
CA ARG A 13 1.93 1.79 8.89
C ARG A 13 2.52 0.77 9.87
N PRO A 14 2.81 -0.46 9.42
CA PRO A 14 3.55 -1.42 10.20
C PRO A 14 4.94 -0.90 10.57
N ARG A 15 5.39 -1.21 11.78
CA ARG A 15 6.65 -0.71 12.35
C ARG A 15 7.67 -1.81 12.64
N ALA A 16 7.23 -3.06 12.64
CA ALA A 16 8.05 -4.22 12.93
C ALA A 16 7.55 -5.43 12.15
N PHE A 17 8.47 -6.37 11.97
CA PHE A 17 8.20 -7.74 11.55
C PHE A 17 8.49 -8.67 12.74
N PRO A 18 7.73 -9.77 12.96
CA PRO A 18 6.59 -10.26 12.18
C PRO A 18 5.36 -9.36 12.26
N PHE A 19 4.43 -9.51 11.31
CA PHE A 19 3.19 -8.74 11.28
C PHE A 19 2.27 -9.08 12.46
N GLY A 20 1.89 -8.07 13.23
CA GLY A 20 0.97 -8.23 14.35
C GLY A 20 -0.49 -8.39 13.92
N ARG A 21 -1.32 -8.89 14.85
CA ARG A 21 -2.75 -9.12 14.65
C ARG A 21 -3.51 -7.93 14.07
N ALA A 22 -3.28 -6.73 14.59
CA ALA A 22 -3.95 -5.52 14.12
C ALA A 22 -3.69 -5.21 12.64
N PHE A 23 -2.48 -5.50 12.14
CA PHE A 23 -2.18 -5.32 10.72
C PHE A 23 -2.85 -6.39 9.86
N LYS A 24 -2.91 -7.63 10.34
CA LYS A 24 -3.65 -8.69 9.64
C LYS A 24 -5.14 -8.36 9.56
N GLU A 25 -5.75 -7.93 10.65
CA GLU A 25 -7.16 -7.52 10.68
C GLU A 25 -7.42 -6.33 9.76
N PHE A 26 -6.51 -5.33 9.74
CA PHE A 26 -6.56 -4.25 8.78
C PHE A 26 -6.51 -4.77 7.35
N VAL A 27 -5.57 -5.65 7.01
CA VAL A 27 -5.46 -6.22 5.67
C VAL A 27 -6.75 -6.96 5.31
N ASP A 28 -7.26 -7.83 6.17
CA ASP A 28 -8.44 -8.66 5.89
C ASP A 28 -9.73 -7.83 5.69
N ALA A 29 -9.87 -6.69 6.40
CA ALA A 29 -11.04 -5.82 6.31
C ALA A 29 -11.18 -4.99 5.01
N HIS A 30 -10.14 -4.90 4.18
CA HIS A 30 -10.13 -4.05 2.98
C HIS A 30 -10.17 -4.88 1.70
N GLU A 31 -10.99 -4.51 0.71
CA GLU A 31 -11.02 -5.22 -0.58
C GLU A 31 -9.79 -4.93 -1.46
N ARG A 32 -9.27 -3.70 -1.38
CA ARG A 32 -8.13 -3.21 -2.15
C ARG A 32 -7.17 -2.46 -1.23
N ILE A 33 -5.88 -2.72 -1.37
CA ILE A 33 -4.84 -2.12 -0.53
C ILE A 33 -3.74 -1.56 -1.43
N PHE A 34 -3.53 -0.24 -1.32
CA PHE A 34 -2.36 0.39 -1.92
C PHE A 34 -1.13 0.19 -1.03
N VAL A 35 -0.10 -0.43 -1.58
CA VAL A 35 1.15 -0.70 -0.88
C VAL A 35 2.19 0.32 -1.32
N ILE A 36 2.43 1.32 -0.48
CA ILE A 36 3.36 2.42 -0.77
C ILE A 36 4.74 2.06 -0.24
N GLU A 37 5.73 1.96 -1.12
CA GLU A 37 7.10 1.61 -0.73
C GLU A 37 8.17 2.26 -1.62
N GLN A 38 9.26 2.69 -0.99
CA GLN A 38 10.43 3.26 -1.67
C GLN A 38 11.45 2.19 -2.04
N ASN A 39 11.07 1.24 -2.88
CA ASN A 39 11.97 0.27 -3.48
C ASN A 39 11.43 -0.16 -4.85
N ARG A 40 12.31 -0.75 -5.66
CA ARG A 40 11.99 -1.19 -7.02
C ARG A 40 11.23 -2.52 -7.03
N ASP A 41 11.53 -3.41 -6.11
CA ASP A 41 11.17 -4.83 -6.21
C ASP A 41 9.89 -5.20 -5.43
N ALA A 42 9.18 -4.20 -4.89
CA ALA A 42 7.97 -4.38 -4.08
C ALA A 42 8.17 -5.36 -2.91
N GLN A 43 9.26 -5.18 -2.15
CA GLN A 43 9.69 -6.11 -1.11
C GLN A 43 8.64 -6.22 0.02
N PHE A 44 8.00 -5.12 0.40
CA PHE A 44 6.99 -5.13 1.44
C PHE A 44 5.72 -5.85 0.98
N ARG A 45 5.28 -5.61 -0.26
CA ARG A 45 4.21 -6.41 -0.89
C ARG A 45 4.54 -7.90 -0.86
N SER A 46 5.77 -8.28 -1.19
CA SER A 46 6.19 -9.68 -1.18
C SER A 46 6.09 -10.32 0.21
N LEU A 47 6.51 -9.61 1.27
CA LEU A 47 6.34 -10.07 2.65
C LEU A 47 4.86 -10.26 3.01
N MET A 48 3.98 -9.36 2.57
CA MET A 48 2.54 -9.51 2.82
C MET A 48 1.98 -10.78 2.16
N LEU A 49 2.38 -11.09 0.92
CA LEU A 49 1.95 -12.32 0.23
C LEU A 49 2.40 -13.57 0.97
N ILE A 50 3.68 -13.62 1.34
CA ILE A 50 4.29 -14.81 1.95
C ILE A 50 3.75 -15.04 3.37
N GLU A 51 3.68 -13.99 4.18
CA GLU A 51 3.45 -14.12 5.62
C GLU A 51 1.97 -14.00 6.01
N LEU A 52 1.17 -13.28 5.22
CA LEU A 52 -0.27 -13.13 5.48
C LEU A 52 -1.12 -14.02 4.57
N GLY A 53 -0.55 -14.62 3.51
CA GLY A 53 -1.29 -15.41 2.53
C GLY A 53 -2.34 -14.60 1.77
N VAL A 54 -2.14 -13.28 1.66
CA VAL A 54 -3.12 -12.38 1.03
C VAL A 54 -3.13 -12.57 -0.49
N ASP A 55 -4.30 -12.42 -1.10
CA ASP A 55 -4.44 -12.48 -2.56
C ASP A 55 -3.63 -11.36 -3.23
N ALA A 56 -2.89 -11.71 -4.28
CA ALA A 56 -2.05 -10.78 -5.02
C ALA A 56 -2.84 -9.67 -5.75
N SER A 57 -4.08 -9.94 -6.15
CA SER A 57 -4.99 -8.99 -6.81
C SER A 57 -5.47 -7.88 -5.88
N LYS A 58 -5.49 -8.13 -4.57
CA LYS A 58 -5.85 -7.16 -3.54
C LYS A 58 -4.74 -6.14 -3.26
N LEU A 59 -3.48 -6.46 -3.59
CA LEU A 59 -2.31 -5.62 -3.31
C LEU A 59 -1.85 -4.83 -4.55
N ILE A 60 -2.03 -3.52 -4.48
CA ILE A 60 -1.72 -2.57 -5.56
C ILE A 60 -0.46 -1.79 -5.18
N SER A 61 0.68 -2.06 -5.82
CA SER A 61 1.94 -1.37 -5.52
C SER A 61 1.95 0.08 -5.97
N VAL A 62 2.45 0.98 -5.11
CA VAL A 62 2.82 2.37 -5.40
C VAL A 62 4.31 2.49 -5.09
N LEU A 63 5.14 2.43 -6.13
CA LEU A 63 6.60 2.32 -6.00
C LEU A 63 7.27 3.67 -6.28
N ASN A 64 8.38 3.92 -5.58
CA ASN A 64 9.27 5.05 -5.88
C ASN A 64 10.73 4.64 -5.64
N TYR A 65 11.59 4.81 -6.64
CA TYR A 65 12.99 4.35 -6.58
C TYR A 65 13.95 5.23 -7.39
N ASP A 66 13.62 6.50 -7.57
CA ASP A 66 14.42 7.51 -8.31
C ASP A 66 15.54 8.15 -7.47
N GLY A 67 15.75 7.66 -6.24
CA GLY A 67 16.72 8.22 -5.29
C GLY A 67 16.20 9.43 -4.51
N MET A 68 15.01 9.94 -4.83
CA MET A 68 14.38 11.06 -4.12
C MET A 68 13.34 10.55 -3.10
N PRO A 69 13.08 11.31 -2.02
CA PRO A 69 11.96 11.04 -1.13
C PRO A 69 10.64 11.01 -1.89
N ILE A 70 9.81 10.00 -1.64
CA ILE A 70 8.48 9.94 -2.22
C ILE A 70 7.62 11.10 -1.71
N THR A 71 6.96 11.81 -2.61
CA THR A 71 6.11 12.96 -2.28
C THR A 71 4.64 12.58 -2.23
N ALA A 72 3.85 13.34 -1.48
CA ALA A 72 2.39 13.17 -1.42
C ALA A 72 1.73 13.31 -2.81
N ASP A 73 2.25 14.21 -3.66
CA ASP A 73 1.75 14.39 -5.02
C ASP A 73 2.04 13.18 -5.92
N ASN A 74 3.23 12.58 -5.81
CA ASN A 74 3.55 11.34 -6.54
C ASN A 74 2.62 10.20 -6.13
N ILE A 75 2.42 10.00 -4.81
CA ILE A 75 1.48 9.00 -4.29
C ILE A 75 0.06 9.24 -4.81
N PHE A 76 -0.39 10.50 -4.76
CA PHE A 76 -1.73 10.88 -5.23
C PHE A 76 -1.95 10.52 -6.70
N ARG A 77 -1.02 10.91 -7.58
CA ARG A 77 -1.12 10.63 -9.02
C ARG A 77 -1.15 9.14 -9.30
N GLN A 78 -0.23 8.40 -8.68
CA GLN A 78 -0.12 6.95 -8.81
C GLN A 78 -1.36 6.19 -8.32
N ILE A 79 -2.01 6.65 -7.25
CA ILE A 79 -3.27 6.07 -6.78
C ILE A 79 -4.39 6.39 -7.78
N LYS A 80 -4.52 7.65 -8.22
CA LYS A 80 -5.56 8.08 -9.19
C LYS A 80 -5.46 7.31 -10.51
N GLU A 81 -4.26 7.07 -11.02
CA GLU A 81 -4.04 6.29 -12.24
C GLU A 81 -4.54 4.86 -12.14
N ARG A 82 -4.45 4.25 -10.95
CA ARG A 82 -4.86 2.86 -10.70
C ARG A 82 -6.31 2.69 -10.25
N LEU A 83 -7.01 3.79 -9.98
CA LEU A 83 -8.44 3.82 -9.67
C LEU A 83 -9.32 4.02 -10.91
N LYS A 84 -8.72 4.41 -12.05
CA LYS A 84 -9.40 4.41 -13.35
C LYS A 84 -9.63 2.98 -13.83
#